data_AF-A0A4R2F7A7-F1
#
_entry.id   AF-A0A4R2F7A7-F1
#
_cell.length_a   1.000
_cell.length_b   1.000
_cell.length_c   1.000
_cell.angle_alpha   90.00
_cell.angle_beta   90.00
_cell.angle_gamma   90.00
#
_symmetry.space_group_name_H-M   'P 1'
#
loop_
_entity.id
_entity.type
_entity.pdbx_description
1 polymer ?
#
loop_
_entity_poly.entity_id
_entity_poly.type
_entity_poly.pdbx_seq_one_letter_code
_entity_poly.pdbx_strand_id
1 'polypeptide(L)'
;MIYRGSCHCQAVTFEVEAPAELEADYCNCSICRKSGYLHLIVPRSKFRLLTGEAVLTNYRFNTKVAQHTFCQICGIKPFYIPRSNPDGIDVNVNCLDTQPSAVKVTDFDGEHWEQHAHKLAHKSIESTSEKGEFPSPRETVLTWVKCFNQADITALCALYHDDAVNHQVVTEPLCGVAAIRQFFETEFARASMQCEIVQLHEAGHWAILEWRDPLGLRGCGFFLVESGKIRTQRGYFDQLSFFRAQNLSVPDTYFNHSSTQSKNDK
;
A
#
# COMPACT_ATOMS: atom_id res chain seq x y z
N MET A 1 -3.65 -23.87 -3.43
CA MET A 1 -3.35 -25.03 -4.30
C MET A 1 -2.81 -24.52 -5.63
N ILE A 2 -2.09 -25.37 -6.39
CA ILE A 2 -1.53 -24.98 -7.68
C ILE A 2 -2.49 -25.34 -8.80
N TYR A 3 -2.80 -24.37 -9.66
CA TYR A 3 -3.54 -24.54 -10.90
C TYR A 3 -2.58 -24.44 -12.08
N ARG A 4 -2.70 -25.38 -13.02
CA ARG A 4 -2.06 -25.28 -14.33
C ARG A 4 -2.98 -24.59 -15.31
N GLY A 5 -2.39 -23.80 -16.20
CA GLY A 5 -3.09 -23.18 -17.30
C GLY A 5 -2.23 -23.04 -18.54
N SER A 6 -2.90 -22.78 -19.65
CA SER A 6 -2.27 -22.67 -20.95
C SER A 6 -3.05 -21.76 -21.89
N CYS A 7 -2.37 -21.24 -22.91
CA CYS A 7 -3.07 -20.71 -24.08
C CYS A 7 -3.67 -21.87 -24.91
N HIS A 8 -4.59 -21.58 -25.84
CA HIS A 8 -5.27 -22.61 -26.64
C HIS A 8 -4.33 -23.61 -27.33
N CYS A 9 -3.22 -23.15 -27.91
CA CYS A 9 -2.24 -24.01 -28.59
C CYS A 9 -1.18 -24.63 -27.66
N GLN A 10 -1.27 -24.39 -26.35
CA GLN A 10 -0.34 -24.87 -25.32
C GLN A 10 1.13 -24.44 -25.47
N ALA A 11 1.47 -23.59 -26.44
CA ALA A 11 2.82 -23.04 -26.57
C ALA A 11 3.23 -22.20 -25.35
N VAL A 12 2.25 -21.57 -24.70
CA VAL A 12 2.39 -20.84 -23.43
C VAL A 12 1.69 -21.66 -22.34
N THR A 13 2.44 -22.02 -21.30
CA THR A 13 1.92 -22.71 -20.11
C THR A 13 2.40 -22.01 -18.85
N PHE A 14 1.58 -22.06 -17.80
CA PHE A 14 1.85 -21.40 -16.53
C PHE A 14 1.25 -22.16 -15.36
N GLU A 15 1.72 -21.82 -14.16
CA GLU A 15 1.14 -22.24 -12.89
C GLU A 15 0.73 -21.00 -12.07
N VAL A 16 -0.38 -21.12 -11.36
CA VAL A 16 -0.85 -20.11 -10.41
C VAL A 16 -1.28 -20.74 -9.10
N GLU A 17 -0.82 -20.19 -7.99
CA GLU A 17 -1.27 -20.56 -6.66
C GLU A 17 -2.50 -19.73 -6.25
N ALA A 18 -3.62 -20.41 -5.99
CA ALA A 18 -4.86 -19.79 -5.55
C ALA A 18 -5.65 -20.72 -4.59
N PRO A 19 -6.64 -20.21 -3.85
CA PRO A 19 -7.56 -21.04 -3.05
C PRO A 19 -8.38 -21.99 -3.93
N ALA A 20 -8.94 -23.06 -3.34
CA ALA A 20 -9.73 -24.05 -4.09
C ALA A 20 -10.99 -23.45 -4.75
N GLU A 21 -11.66 -22.57 -4.01
CA GLU A 21 -12.73 -21.72 -4.52
C GLU A 21 -12.14 -20.39 -5.00
N LEU A 22 -12.29 -20.12 -6.30
CA LEU A 22 -11.75 -18.91 -6.91
C LEU A 22 -12.73 -17.76 -6.79
N GLU A 23 -12.22 -16.57 -6.48
CA GLU A 23 -12.95 -15.32 -6.65
C GLU A 23 -12.47 -14.63 -7.93
N ALA A 24 -13.37 -14.41 -8.86
CA ALA A 24 -13.06 -13.81 -10.15
C ALA A 24 -13.94 -12.60 -10.43
N ASP A 25 -13.45 -11.64 -11.21
CA ASP A 25 -14.23 -10.49 -11.62
C ASP A 25 -14.61 -10.55 -13.11
N TYR A 26 -15.86 -10.21 -13.39
CA TYR A 26 -16.34 -9.94 -14.75
C TYR A 26 -16.38 -8.43 -14.98
N CYS A 27 -15.50 -7.91 -15.83
CA CYS A 27 -15.37 -6.48 -16.09
C CYS A 27 -16.11 -6.07 -17.37
N ASN A 28 -16.97 -5.05 -17.27
CA ASN A 28 -17.79 -4.56 -18.38
C ASN A 28 -17.02 -3.66 -19.40
N CYS A 29 -15.75 -3.32 -19.15
CA CYS A 29 -15.02 -2.39 -20.02
C CYS A 29 -14.79 -2.98 -21.42
N SER A 30 -14.57 -2.10 -22.41
CA SER A 30 -14.59 -2.47 -23.83
C SER A 30 -13.63 -3.60 -24.21
N ILE A 31 -12.40 -3.62 -23.68
CA ILE A 31 -11.42 -4.68 -23.95
C ILE A 31 -11.77 -5.98 -23.22
N CYS A 32 -12.19 -5.91 -21.95
CA CYS A 32 -12.53 -7.09 -21.16
C CYS A 32 -13.73 -7.83 -21.76
N ARG A 33 -14.80 -7.08 -22.08
CA ARG A 33 -15.98 -7.60 -22.77
C ARG A 33 -15.66 -8.24 -24.11
N LYS A 34 -14.81 -7.60 -24.94
CA LYS A 34 -14.40 -8.15 -26.25
C LYS A 34 -13.56 -9.42 -26.14
N SER A 35 -12.70 -9.50 -25.13
CA SER A 35 -11.85 -10.68 -24.92
C SER A 35 -12.53 -11.81 -24.13
N GLY A 36 -13.73 -11.59 -23.57
CA GLY A 36 -14.39 -12.54 -22.68
C GLY A 36 -13.53 -12.87 -21.46
N TYR A 37 -12.84 -11.86 -20.91
CA TYR A 37 -11.84 -12.08 -19.86
C TYR A 37 -12.50 -12.25 -18.49
N LEU A 38 -12.13 -13.32 -17.79
CA LEU A 38 -12.56 -13.57 -16.41
C LEU A 38 -11.36 -13.42 -15.49
N HIS A 39 -11.35 -12.35 -14.70
CA HIS A 39 -10.16 -11.86 -14.00
C HIS A 39 -9.87 -12.63 -12.72
N LEU A 40 -8.65 -13.14 -12.58
CA LEU A 40 -8.11 -13.69 -11.33
C LEU A 40 -6.78 -12.99 -11.03
N ILE A 41 -6.84 -11.96 -10.19
CA ILE A 41 -5.66 -11.20 -9.79
C ILE A 41 -4.97 -11.90 -8.62
N VAL A 42 -3.67 -12.15 -8.76
CA VAL A 42 -2.82 -12.76 -7.73
C VAL A 42 -1.53 -11.95 -7.54
N PRO A 43 -0.88 -12.04 -6.36
CA PRO A 43 0.49 -11.59 -6.19
C PRO A 43 1.43 -12.25 -7.19
N ARG A 44 2.45 -11.52 -7.65
CA ARG A 44 3.41 -12.04 -8.63
C ARG A 44 4.17 -13.27 -8.14
N SER A 45 4.40 -13.40 -6.83
CA SER A 45 5.01 -14.57 -6.18
C SER A 45 4.19 -15.85 -6.37
N LYS A 46 2.88 -15.74 -6.56
CA LYS A 46 1.94 -16.86 -6.76
C LYS A 46 1.78 -17.25 -8.23
N PHE A 47 2.52 -16.64 -9.16
CA PHE A 47 2.45 -16.96 -10.58
C PHE A 47 3.82 -17.39 -11.10
N ARG A 48 3.83 -18.42 -11.95
CA ARG A 48 5.03 -18.89 -12.63
C ARG A 48 4.74 -19.22 -14.09
N LEU A 49 5.42 -18.52 -15.00
CA LEU A 49 5.47 -18.92 -16.41
C LEU A 49 6.34 -20.18 -16.54
N LEU A 50 5.84 -21.21 -17.21
CA LEU A 50 6.58 -22.46 -17.41
C LEU A 50 7.19 -22.53 -18.80
N THR A 51 6.44 -22.16 -19.83
CA THR A 51 6.90 -22.19 -21.24
C THR A 51 6.30 -21.03 -22.05
N GLY A 52 6.91 -20.76 -23.21
CA GLY A 52 6.31 -19.90 -24.24
C GLY A 52 6.70 -18.43 -24.19
N GLU A 53 7.68 -18.03 -23.38
CA GLU A 53 8.14 -16.63 -23.27
C GLU A 53 8.47 -16.02 -24.64
N ALA A 54 9.16 -16.76 -25.52
CA ALA A 54 9.54 -16.31 -26.86
C ALA A 54 8.35 -16.06 -27.82
N VAL A 55 7.18 -16.61 -27.51
CA VAL A 55 5.96 -16.45 -28.33
C VAL A 55 4.91 -15.58 -27.65
N LEU A 56 5.27 -14.89 -26.56
CA LEU A 56 4.44 -13.86 -25.94
C LEU A 56 4.59 -12.52 -26.66
N THR A 57 3.49 -11.78 -26.80
CA THR A 57 3.51 -10.39 -27.23
C THR A 57 2.68 -9.53 -26.30
N ASN A 58 2.96 -8.23 -26.25
CA ASN A 58 2.32 -7.29 -25.35
C ASN A 58 1.61 -6.18 -26.13
N TYR A 59 0.37 -5.89 -25.71
CA TYR A 59 -0.39 -4.73 -26.15
C TYR A 59 -0.60 -3.77 -24.97
N ARG A 60 -0.27 -2.49 -25.17
CA ARG A 60 -0.40 -1.42 -24.18
C ARG A 60 -1.11 -0.24 -24.81
N PHE A 61 -2.07 0.33 -24.10
CA PHE A 61 -2.82 1.51 -24.56
C PHE A 61 -3.09 2.45 -23.39
N ASN A 62 -3.63 3.64 -23.69
CA ASN A 62 -3.94 4.68 -22.71
C ASN A 62 -2.71 5.05 -21.84
N THR A 63 -2.75 4.77 -20.53
CA THR A 63 -1.64 5.05 -19.60
C THR A 63 -0.41 4.16 -19.80
N LYS A 64 -0.52 3.10 -20.61
CA LYS A 64 0.54 2.12 -20.89
C LYS A 64 1.05 1.35 -19.65
N VAL A 65 0.34 1.43 -18.53
CA VAL A 65 0.66 0.67 -17.30
C VAL A 65 0.27 -0.81 -17.46
N ALA A 66 -0.96 -1.07 -17.90
CA ALA A 66 -1.41 -2.43 -18.17
C ALA A 66 -0.63 -3.03 -19.35
N GLN A 67 -0.16 -4.27 -19.19
CA GLN A 67 0.63 -4.99 -20.17
C GLN A 67 -0.12 -6.24 -20.62
N HIS A 68 -1.06 -6.09 -21.55
CA HIS A 68 -1.90 -7.20 -22.01
C HIS A 68 -1.07 -8.22 -22.80
N THR A 69 -0.89 -9.42 -22.24
CA THR A 69 0.01 -10.45 -22.77
C THR A 69 -0.77 -11.50 -23.58
N PHE A 70 -0.38 -11.70 -24.84
CA PHE A 70 -1.04 -12.61 -25.77
C PHE A 70 -0.05 -13.66 -26.32
N CYS A 71 -0.55 -14.86 -26.61
CA CYS A 71 0.17 -15.83 -27.42
C CYS A 71 0.15 -15.40 -28.89
N GLN A 72 1.32 -15.21 -29.50
CA GLN A 72 1.43 -14.81 -30.91
C GLN A 72 0.93 -15.89 -31.89
N ILE A 73 0.84 -17.14 -31.46
CA ILE A 73 0.43 -18.27 -32.30
C ILE A 73 -1.11 -18.38 -32.38
N CYS A 74 -1.80 -18.32 -31.24
CA CYS A 74 -3.25 -18.55 -31.17
C CYS A 74 -4.08 -17.32 -30.74
N GLY A 75 -3.43 -16.20 -30.42
CA GLY A 75 -4.10 -14.95 -30.04
C GLY A 75 -4.75 -14.94 -28.66
N ILE A 76 -4.70 -16.04 -27.89
CA ILE A 76 -5.25 -16.08 -26.53
C ILE A 76 -4.46 -15.20 -25.58
N LYS A 77 -5.19 -14.52 -24.68
CA LYS A 77 -4.67 -13.70 -23.56
C LYS A 77 -4.74 -14.52 -22.27
N PRO A 78 -3.74 -15.36 -21.93
CA PRO A 78 -3.82 -16.25 -20.78
C PRO A 78 -3.66 -15.52 -19.44
N PHE A 79 -2.88 -14.45 -19.43
CA PHE A 79 -2.63 -13.61 -18.26
C PHE A 79 -2.16 -12.23 -18.71
N TYR A 80 -2.05 -11.26 -17.81
CA TYR A 80 -1.40 -9.98 -18.07
C TYR A 80 -1.02 -9.26 -16.76
N ILE A 81 -0.28 -8.15 -16.86
CA ILE A 81 -0.06 -7.24 -15.73
C ILE A 81 -1.14 -6.14 -15.78
N PRO A 82 -2.08 -6.06 -14.83
CA PRO A 82 -3.16 -5.08 -14.84
C PRO A 82 -2.73 -3.69 -14.36
N ARG A 83 -3.48 -2.65 -14.75
CA ARG A 83 -3.27 -1.27 -14.27
C ARG A 83 -3.52 -1.14 -12.76
N SER A 84 -4.52 -1.85 -12.23
CA SER A 84 -4.88 -1.81 -10.81
C SER A 84 -3.83 -2.45 -9.90
N ASN A 85 -3.04 -3.37 -10.43
CA ASN A 85 -2.11 -4.21 -9.68
C ASN A 85 -0.82 -4.40 -10.51
N PRO A 86 -0.02 -3.34 -10.72
CA PRO A 86 1.20 -3.41 -11.53
C PRO A 86 2.29 -4.33 -10.95
N ASP A 87 2.15 -4.67 -9.67
CA ASP A 87 2.92 -5.60 -8.85
C ASP A 87 2.40 -7.04 -8.90
N GLY A 88 1.21 -7.28 -9.46
CA GLY A 88 0.56 -8.59 -9.56
C GLY A 88 0.47 -9.16 -10.98
N ILE A 89 -0.14 -10.33 -11.08
CA ILE A 89 -0.52 -10.96 -12.34
C ILE A 89 -2.03 -11.21 -12.32
N ASP A 90 -2.69 -10.88 -13.42
CA ASP A 90 -4.11 -11.15 -13.64
C ASP A 90 -4.23 -12.31 -14.62
N VAL A 91 -4.73 -13.44 -14.17
CA VAL A 91 -4.90 -14.69 -14.94
C VAL A 91 -6.31 -14.75 -15.51
N ASN A 92 -6.44 -15.20 -16.76
CA ASN A 92 -7.74 -15.52 -17.32
C ASN A 92 -8.20 -16.88 -16.79
N VAL A 93 -9.25 -16.92 -15.98
CA VAL A 93 -9.77 -18.18 -15.43
C VAL A 93 -10.15 -19.17 -16.54
N ASN A 94 -10.56 -18.66 -17.71
CA ASN A 94 -10.87 -19.49 -18.89
C ASN A 94 -9.65 -20.18 -19.52
N CYS A 95 -8.43 -19.87 -19.07
CA CYS A 95 -7.18 -20.48 -19.52
C CYS A 95 -6.59 -21.45 -18.49
N LEU A 96 -7.33 -21.78 -17.42
CA LEU A 96 -6.93 -22.82 -16.47
C LEU A 96 -7.28 -24.21 -17.05
N ASP A 97 -6.29 -25.08 -17.12
CA ASP A 97 -6.45 -26.49 -17.47
C ASP A 97 -6.87 -27.32 -16.25
N THR A 98 -6.49 -26.84 -15.05
CA THR A 98 -6.94 -27.41 -13.78
C THR A 98 -8.30 -26.85 -13.41
N GLN A 99 -9.30 -27.71 -13.28
CA GLN A 99 -10.67 -27.29 -12.96
C GLN A 99 -10.77 -26.83 -11.48
N PRO A 100 -11.19 -25.58 -11.21
CA PRO A 100 -11.50 -25.14 -9.84
C PRO A 100 -12.78 -25.81 -9.33
N SER A 101 -12.87 -26.01 -8.01
CA SER A 101 -14.05 -26.60 -7.37
C SER A 101 -15.26 -25.67 -7.45
N ALA A 102 -15.03 -24.36 -7.35
CA ALA A 102 -16.02 -23.33 -7.57
C ALA A 102 -15.34 -22.05 -8.07
N VAL A 103 -16.10 -21.23 -8.82
CA VAL A 103 -15.69 -19.88 -9.21
C VAL A 103 -16.83 -18.94 -8.85
N LYS A 104 -16.60 -18.08 -7.87
CA LYS A 104 -17.51 -16.99 -7.51
C LYS A 104 -17.17 -15.78 -8.36
N VAL A 105 -18.09 -15.41 -9.26
CA VAL A 105 -17.92 -14.27 -10.17
C VAL A 105 -18.59 -13.04 -9.59
N THR A 106 -17.88 -11.92 -9.56
CA THR A 106 -18.39 -10.61 -9.16
C THR A 106 -18.33 -9.65 -10.33
N ASP A 107 -19.38 -8.87 -10.56
CA ASP A 107 -19.37 -7.84 -11.60
C ASP A 107 -18.52 -6.63 -11.18
N PHE A 108 -17.69 -6.16 -12.09
CA PHE A 108 -16.87 -4.96 -11.93
C PHE A 108 -17.18 -3.93 -13.01
N ASP A 109 -17.48 -2.71 -12.57
CA ASP A 109 -17.71 -1.59 -13.46
C ASP A 109 -16.39 -0.92 -13.86
N GLY A 110 -15.80 -1.42 -14.95
CA GLY A 110 -14.60 -0.89 -15.56
C GLY A 110 -14.86 0.22 -16.60
N GLU A 111 -16.12 0.47 -17.00
CA GLU A 111 -16.48 1.65 -17.78
C GLU A 111 -16.30 2.93 -16.93
N HIS A 112 -16.64 2.86 -15.63
CA HIS A 112 -16.43 3.94 -14.66
C HIS A 112 -15.17 3.73 -13.79
N TRP A 113 -14.04 3.41 -14.43
CA TRP A 113 -12.78 3.01 -13.78
C TRP A 113 -12.34 3.87 -12.59
N GLU A 114 -12.29 5.20 -12.76
CA GLU A 114 -11.74 6.11 -11.74
C GLU A 114 -12.55 6.11 -10.42
N GLN A 115 -13.81 5.66 -10.47
CA GLN A 115 -14.67 5.55 -9.29
C GLN A 115 -14.54 4.20 -8.58
N HIS A 116 -14.06 3.16 -9.27
CA HIS A 116 -14.15 1.78 -8.79
C HIS A 116 -12.82 1.04 -8.66
N ALA A 117 -11.74 1.54 -9.28
CA ALA A 117 -10.44 0.87 -9.29
C ALA A 117 -9.88 0.55 -7.89
N HIS A 118 -10.19 1.36 -6.88
CA HIS A 118 -9.79 1.14 -5.49
C HIS A 118 -10.26 -0.22 -4.92
N LYS A 119 -11.34 -0.79 -5.47
CA LYS A 119 -11.87 -2.10 -5.06
C LYS A 119 -10.94 -3.27 -5.45
N LEU A 120 -10.03 -3.08 -6.40
CA LEU A 120 -9.13 -4.13 -6.89
C LEU A 120 -7.71 -4.04 -6.29
N ALA A 121 -7.34 -2.89 -5.72
CA ALA A 121 -5.96 -2.60 -5.32
C ALA A 121 -5.37 -3.60 -4.31
N HIS A 122 -6.21 -4.22 -3.48
CA HIS A 122 -5.77 -5.18 -2.47
C HIS A 122 -5.45 -6.59 -3.02
N LYS A 123 -5.86 -6.91 -4.25
CA LYS A 123 -5.85 -8.30 -4.76
C LYS A 123 -4.45 -8.86 -5.08
N SER A 124 -3.47 -8.00 -5.37
CA SER A 124 -2.07 -8.41 -5.58
C SER A 124 -1.20 -8.30 -4.35
N ILE A 125 -1.71 -7.69 -3.27
CA ILE A 125 -1.05 -7.72 -1.98
C ILE A 125 -1.05 -9.19 -1.55
N GLU A 126 0.10 -9.70 -1.13
CA GLU A 126 0.13 -11.04 -0.54
C GLU A 126 -0.86 -11.06 0.62
N SER A 127 -1.97 -11.79 0.45
CA SER A 127 -2.70 -12.23 1.61
C SER A 127 -1.73 -13.18 2.31
N THR A 128 -1.12 -12.72 3.41
CA THR A 128 -0.81 -13.65 4.49
C THR A 128 -2.12 -14.37 4.74
N SER A 129 -2.25 -15.60 4.22
CA SER A 129 -3.50 -16.38 4.28
C SER A 129 -3.63 -17.05 5.63
N GLU A 130 -3.32 -16.28 6.65
CA GLU A 130 -3.79 -16.37 8.00
C GLU A 130 -4.24 -14.93 8.26
N LYS A 131 -5.40 -14.68 8.87
CA LYS A 131 -5.49 -13.42 9.62
C LYS A 131 -4.25 -13.44 10.49
N GLY A 132 -3.24 -12.63 10.15
CA GLY A 132 -2.08 -12.52 11.00
C GLY A 132 -2.63 -12.26 12.38
N GLU A 133 -2.04 -12.87 13.40
CA GLU A 133 -2.40 -12.61 14.80
C GLU A 133 -2.52 -11.09 15.08
N PHE A 134 -1.88 -10.28 14.21
CA PHE A 134 -1.83 -8.83 14.25
C PHE A 134 -2.20 -8.16 12.91
N PRO A 135 -2.70 -6.91 12.95
CA PRO A 135 -3.01 -6.10 11.75
C PRO A 135 -1.80 -5.79 10.87
N SER A 136 -2.04 -5.50 9.59
CA SER A 136 -1.01 -5.06 8.64
C SER A 136 -0.44 -3.67 9.00
N PRO A 137 0.77 -3.30 8.54
CA PRO A 137 1.28 -1.94 8.75
C PRO A 137 0.33 -0.84 8.28
N ARG A 138 -0.31 -1.01 7.11
CA ARG A 138 -1.33 -0.08 6.60
C ARG A 138 -2.53 -0.01 7.53
N GLU A 139 -3.05 -1.13 8.00
CA GLU A 139 -4.19 -1.17 8.92
C GLU A 139 -3.85 -0.51 10.28
N THR A 140 -2.67 -0.79 10.82
CA THR A 140 -2.14 -0.15 12.03
C THR A 140 -2.05 1.37 11.84
N VAL A 141 -1.50 1.86 10.72
CA VAL A 141 -1.39 3.31 10.46
C VAL A 141 -2.75 3.96 10.19
N LEU A 142 -3.68 3.29 9.52
CA LEU A 142 -5.05 3.80 9.37
C LEU A 142 -5.74 3.97 10.74
N THR A 143 -5.55 3.00 11.63
CA THR A 143 -6.04 3.08 13.01
C THR A 143 -5.35 4.21 13.77
N TRP A 144 -4.04 4.36 13.59
CA TRP A 144 -3.27 5.46 14.17
C TRP A 144 -3.80 6.83 13.74
N VAL A 145 -4.05 7.05 12.44
CA VAL A 145 -4.60 8.32 11.93
C VAL A 145 -5.98 8.61 12.53
N LYS A 146 -6.82 7.58 12.66
CA LYS A 146 -8.14 7.73 13.31
C LYS A 146 -7.99 8.16 14.77
N CYS A 147 -7.15 7.48 15.55
CA CYS A 147 -6.92 7.82 16.96
C CYS A 147 -6.28 9.20 17.11
N PHE A 148 -5.35 9.57 16.21
CA PHE A 148 -4.73 10.88 16.16
C PHE A 148 -5.75 12.00 15.94
N ASN A 149 -6.61 11.86 14.93
CA ASN A 149 -7.64 12.86 14.62
C ASN A 149 -8.73 12.96 15.70
N GLN A 150 -8.88 11.94 16.54
CA GLN A 150 -9.76 11.94 17.71
C GLN A 150 -9.09 12.46 18.98
N ALA A 151 -7.78 12.78 18.93
CA ALA A 151 -6.95 13.06 20.09
C ALA A 151 -7.06 11.96 21.18
N ASP A 152 -7.29 10.70 20.78
CA ASP A 152 -7.37 9.56 21.70
C ASP A 152 -5.97 9.05 22.01
N ILE A 153 -5.35 9.69 23.00
CA ILE A 153 -3.97 9.40 23.42
C ILE A 153 -3.85 7.96 23.93
N THR A 154 -4.87 7.42 24.60
CA THR A 154 -4.84 6.06 25.14
C THR A 154 -4.79 5.04 24.00
N ALA A 155 -5.69 5.18 23.02
CA ALA A 155 -5.70 4.29 21.86
C ALA A 155 -4.46 4.47 20.98
N LEU A 156 -3.97 5.71 20.80
CA LEU A 156 -2.70 5.97 20.10
C LEU A 156 -1.54 5.23 20.75
N CYS A 157 -1.38 5.35 22.06
CA CYS A 157 -0.28 4.70 22.78
C CYS A 157 -0.37 3.17 22.72
N ALA A 158 -1.58 2.61 22.70
CA ALA A 158 -1.78 1.16 22.57
C ALA A 158 -1.26 0.58 21.24
N LEU A 159 -1.11 1.42 20.21
CA LEU A 159 -0.55 1.04 18.92
C LEU A 159 0.98 0.98 18.91
N TYR A 160 1.68 1.40 19.96
CA TYR A 160 3.14 1.34 20.04
C TYR A 160 3.62 0.14 20.85
N HIS A 161 4.85 -0.30 20.56
CA HIS A 161 5.64 -1.12 21.48
C HIS A 161 6.05 -0.31 22.72
N ASP A 162 6.28 -0.99 23.83
CA ASP A 162 6.69 -0.34 25.07
C ASP A 162 8.06 0.36 24.92
N ASP A 163 8.94 -0.19 24.09
CA ASP A 163 10.27 0.32 23.74
C ASP A 163 10.31 1.14 22.43
N ALA A 164 9.14 1.54 21.89
CA ALA A 164 9.08 2.21 20.60
C ALA A 164 9.83 3.55 20.56
N VAL A 165 10.35 3.91 19.39
CA VAL A 165 11.00 5.20 19.15
C VAL A 165 10.17 6.06 18.22
N ASN A 166 9.80 7.27 18.66
CA ASN A 166 9.14 8.28 17.84
C ASN A 166 10.08 9.46 17.63
N HIS A 167 10.48 9.70 16.38
CA HIS A 167 11.36 10.80 16.04
C HIS A 167 10.67 11.71 15.01
N GLN A 168 10.14 12.82 15.49
CA GLN A 168 9.83 13.96 14.63
C GLN A 168 11.16 14.65 14.35
N VAL A 169 11.65 14.67 13.11
CA VAL A 169 13.06 15.00 12.75
C VAL A 169 13.53 16.39 13.23
N VAL A 170 12.59 17.22 13.64
CA VAL A 170 12.79 18.57 14.17
C VAL A 170 12.90 18.61 15.70
N THR A 171 12.86 17.46 16.37
CA THR A 171 12.99 17.26 17.82
C THR A 171 13.94 16.11 18.11
N GLU A 172 14.38 16.00 19.36
CA GLU A 172 15.07 14.79 19.81
C GLU A 172 14.14 13.55 19.74
N PRO A 173 14.67 12.34 19.51
CA PRO A 173 13.89 11.11 19.53
C PRO A 173 13.25 10.85 20.89
N LEU A 174 11.97 10.49 20.89
CA LEU A 174 11.24 10.04 22.06
C LEU A 174 11.36 8.52 22.16
N CYS A 175 11.96 8.04 23.24
CA CYS A 175 12.18 6.61 23.47
C CYS A 175 11.19 6.08 24.53
N GLY A 176 10.41 5.08 24.14
CA GLY A 176 9.43 4.40 24.97
C GLY A 176 8.05 5.06 24.97
N VAL A 177 7.01 4.24 25.20
CA VAL A 177 5.60 4.68 25.11
C VAL A 177 5.24 5.78 26.12
N ALA A 178 5.92 5.84 27.27
CA ALA A 178 5.71 6.89 28.27
C ALA A 178 6.14 8.28 27.75
N ALA A 179 7.29 8.37 27.09
CA ALA A 179 7.76 9.63 26.48
C ALA A 179 6.86 10.06 25.31
N ILE A 180 6.43 9.09 24.49
CA ILE A 180 5.50 9.31 23.38
C ILE A 180 4.16 9.84 23.89
N ARG A 181 3.63 9.27 24.98
CA ARG A 181 2.40 9.73 25.63
C ARG A 181 2.51 11.18 26.08
N GLN A 182 3.54 11.51 26.84
CA GLN A 182 3.75 12.88 27.35
C GLN A 182 3.84 13.91 26.24
N PHE A 183 4.49 13.54 25.13
CA PHE A 183 4.52 14.37 23.93
C PHE A 183 3.12 14.63 23.38
N PHE A 184 2.33 13.58 23.09
CA PHE A 184 0.97 13.78 22.57
C PHE A 184 0.06 14.57 23.54
N GLU A 185 0.17 14.35 24.85
CA GLU A 185 -0.56 15.14 25.85
C GLU A 185 -0.23 16.63 25.75
N THR A 186 1.05 16.97 25.60
CA THR A 186 1.52 18.35 25.46
C THR A 186 1.06 18.95 24.13
N GLU A 187 1.20 18.20 23.03
CA GLU A 187 0.91 18.66 21.68
C GLU A 187 -0.58 18.87 21.44
N PHE A 188 -1.44 17.92 21.85
CA PHE A 188 -2.88 18.06 21.70
C PHE A 188 -3.48 19.10 22.63
N ALA A 189 -2.82 19.41 23.77
CA ALA A 189 -3.24 20.51 24.63
C ALA A 189 -2.92 21.89 24.04
N ARG A 190 -1.85 22.01 23.23
CA ARG A 190 -1.39 23.29 22.69
C ARG A 190 -1.90 23.62 21.29
N ALA A 191 -2.27 22.62 20.50
CA ALA A 191 -2.64 22.81 19.09
C ALA A 191 -3.76 21.86 18.66
N SER A 192 -4.61 22.35 17.74
CA SER A 192 -5.56 21.49 17.04
C SER A 192 -4.83 20.83 15.86
N MET A 193 -4.56 19.54 16.01
CA MET A 193 -3.82 18.77 15.02
C MET A 193 -4.75 17.80 14.30
N GLN A 194 -4.71 17.80 12.98
CA GLN A 194 -5.44 16.88 12.13
C GLN A 194 -4.53 16.36 11.03
N CYS A 195 -4.70 15.09 10.71
CA CYS A 195 -3.97 14.36 9.69
C CYS A 195 -4.94 13.88 8.61
N GLU A 196 -4.94 14.55 7.47
CA GLU A 196 -5.60 14.10 6.25
C GLU A 196 -4.62 13.25 5.43
N ILE A 197 -5.02 12.01 5.11
CA ILE A 197 -4.21 11.10 4.30
C ILE A 197 -4.20 11.59 2.84
N VAL A 198 -3.02 11.92 2.32
CA VAL A 198 -2.81 12.17 0.89
C VAL A 198 -2.49 10.86 0.17
N GLN A 199 -1.58 10.08 0.74
CA GLN A 199 -1.20 8.77 0.21
C GLN A 199 -0.72 7.86 1.34
N LEU A 200 -0.98 6.56 1.24
CA LEU A 200 -0.51 5.57 2.20
C LEU A 200 -0.03 4.33 1.46
N HIS A 201 1.27 4.06 1.54
CA HIS A 201 1.92 2.89 0.96
C HIS A 201 2.30 1.88 2.03
N GLU A 202 2.32 0.61 1.66
CA GLU A 202 2.83 -0.49 2.49
C GLU A 202 3.97 -1.18 1.74
N ALA A 203 5.05 -1.49 2.45
CA ALA A 203 6.21 -2.21 1.92
C ALA A 203 6.84 -3.09 3.01
N GLY A 204 6.48 -4.38 3.03
CA GLY A 204 6.90 -5.30 4.08
C GLY A 204 6.37 -4.86 5.44
N HIS A 205 7.25 -4.64 6.41
CA HIS A 205 6.90 -4.13 7.75
C HIS A 205 6.68 -2.61 7.80
N TRP A 206 6.84 -1.91 6.68
CA TRP A 206 6.75 -0.45 6.65
C TRP A 206 5.40 0.04 6.13
N ALA A 207 4.90 1.09 6.75
CA ALA A 207 3.88 1.96 6.20
C ALA A 207 4.43 3.39 6.02
N ILE A 208 4.21 3.97 4.84
CA ILE A 208 4.64 5.32 4.49
C ILE A 208 3.41 6.18 4.23
N LEU A 209 3.19 7.15 5.10
CA LEU A 209 2.05 8.06 5.08
C LEU A 209 2.49 9.43 4.57
N GLU A 210 1.98 9.86 3.42
CA GLU A 210 1.96 11.27 3.04
C GLU A 210 0.68 11.89 3.58
N TRP A 211 0.80 13.03 4.26
CA TRP A 211 -0.32 13.70 4.91
C TRP A 211 -0.30 15.20 4.73
N ARG A 212 -1.46 15.81 4.94
CA ARG A 212 -1.63 17.26 5.11
C ARG A 212 -2.56 17.57 6.27
N ASP A 213 -2.50 18.77 6.80
CA ASP A 213 -3.52 19.27 7.73
C ASP A 213 -4.48 20.27 7.03
N PRO A 214 -5.59 20.65 7.67
CA PRO A 214 -6.53 21.63 7.12
C PRO A 214 -5.94 23.04 6.92
N LEU A 215 -4.81 23.35 7.58
CA LEU A 215 -4.10 24.61 7.45
C LEU A 215 -3.08 24.60 6.29
N GLY A 216 -2.95 23.47 5.59
CA GLY A 216 -2.09 23.29 4.43
C GLY A 216 -0.66 22.86 4.77
N LEU A 217 -0.33 22.57 6.03
CA LEU A 217 0.93 21.94 6.39
C LEU A 217 0.97 20.55 5.77
N ARG A 218 2.13 20.16 5.26
CA ARG A 218 2.36 18.83 4.66
C ARG A 218 3.52 18.15 5.34
N GLY A 219 3.47 16.82 5.35
CA GLY A 219 4.55 16.01 5.84
C GLY A 219 4.46 14.58 5.38
N CYS A 220 5.44 13.79 5.81
CA CYS A 220 5.40 12.35 5.66
C CYS A 220 5.81 11.65 6.96
N GLY A 221 5.22 10.48 7.19
CA GLY A 221 5.50 9.61 8.31
C GLY A 221 5.92 8.23 7.83
N PHE A 222 6.98 7.69 8.41
CA PHE A 222 7.45 6.32 8.18
C PHE A 222 7.22 5.52 9.45
N PHE A 223 6.53 4.40 9.33
CA PHE A 223 6.13 3.56 10.44
C PHE A 223 6.65 2.15 10.21
N LEU A 224 7.57 1.69 11.07
CA LEU A 224 7.94 0.27 11.15
C LEU A 224 6.97 -0.42 12.10
N VAL A 225 6.23 -1.40 11.58
CA VAL A 225 5.21 -2.14 12.31
C VAL A 225 5.61 -3.61 12.42
N GLU A 226 5.69 -4.08 13.67
CA GLU A 226 6.02 -5.45 14.03
C GLU A 226 4.95 -5.98 14.97
N SER A 227 4.37 -7.12 14.65
CA SER A 227 3.26 -7.71 15.42
C SER A 227 2.11 -6.71 15.66
N GLY A 228 1.74 -5.96 14.62
CA GLY A 228 0.65 -4.98 14.63
C GLY A 228 0.89 -3.71 15.45
N LYS A 229 2.08 -3.57 16.05
CA LYS A 229 2.49 -2.41 16.85
C LYS A 229 3.62 -1.65 16.18
N ILE A 230 3.60 -0.33 16.32
CA ILE A 230 4.60 0.59 15.83
C ILE A 230 5.83 0.49 16.73
N ARG A 231 6.95 0.05 16.15
CA ARG A 231 8.25 0.01 16.81
C ARG A 231 9.07 1.27 16.55
N THR A 232 8.94 1.82 15.35
CA THR A 232 9.61 3.07 14.99
C THR A 232 8.67 3.94 14.19
N GLN A 233 8.53 5.20 14.61
CA GLN A 233 7.90 6.24 13.83
C GLN A 233 8.92 7.33 13.52
N ARG A 234 8.99 7.76 12.26
CA ARG A 234 9.78 8.92 11.86
C ARG A 234 8.95 9.90 11.06
N GLY A 235 8.83 11.13 11.56
CA GLY A 235 8.04 12.20 10.93
C GLY A 235 8.92 13.28 10.32
N TYR A 236 8.58 13.71 9.11
CA TYR A 236 9.21 14.82 8.41
C TYR A 236 8.14 15.86 8.06
N PHE A 237 8.33 17.08 8.53
CA PHE A 237 7.51 18.24 8.20
C PHE A 237 8.33 19.52 8.45
N ASP A 238 7.88 20.64 7.91
CA ASP A 238 8.53 21.93 8.13
C ASP A 238 8.05 22.56 9.46
N GLN A 239 8.94 22.60 10.45
CA GLN A 239 8.60 23.08 11.81
C GLN A 239 8.24 24.57 11.84
N LEU A 240 8.87 25.40 11.00
CA LEU A 240 8.55 26.83 10.91
C LEU A 240 7.15 27.05 10.36
N SER A 241 6.77 26.32 9.32
CA SER A 241 5.42 26.34 8.76
C SER A 241 4.40 25.90 9.79
N PHE A 242 4.70 24.87 10.59
CA PHE A 242 3.85 24.45 11.70
C PHE A 242 3.64 25.57 12.72
N PHE A 243 4.70 26.19 13.23
CA PHE A 243 4.57 27.28 14.22
C PHE A 243 3.76 28.45 13.67
N ARG A 244 4.01 28.86 12.42
CA ARG A 244 3.26 29.94 11.76
C ARG A 244 1.79 29.59 11.58
N ALA A 245 1.47 28.38 11.11
CA ALA A 245 0.10 27.95 10.87
C ALA A 245 -0.72 27.87 12.16
N GLN A 246 -0.10 27.42 13.25
CA GLN A 246 -0.73 27.28 14.57
C GLN A 246 -0.66 28.55 15.42
N ASN A 247 -0.14 29.66 14.87
CA ASN A 247 0.06 30.93 15.57
C ASN A 247 0.87 30.80 16.89
N LEU A 248 1.88 29.93 16.88
CA LEU A 248 2.79 29.68 18.00
C LEU A 248 4.07 30.52 17.86
N SER A 249 4.62 30.96 18.98
CA SER A 249 5.94 31.60 19.01
C SER A 249 7.04 30.60 18.68
N VAL A 250 7.97 30.98 17.80
CA VAL A 250 9.17 30.17 17.51
C VAL A 250 10.08 30.19 18.75
N PRO A 251 10.44 29.04 19.32
CA PRO A 251 11.36 28.99 20.46
C PRO A 251 12.76 29.51 20.09
N ASP A 252 13.43 30.22 21.00
CA ASP A 252 14.80 30.73 20.77
C ASP A 252 15.81 29.61 20.44
N THR A 253 15.56 28.40 20.94
CA THR A 253 16.37 27.21 20.67
C THR A 253 16.35 26.78 19.20
N TYR A 254 15.34 27.18 18.42
CA TYR A 254 15.22 26.84 17.00
C TYR A 254 16.40 27.35 16.16
N PHE A 255 16.90 28.55 16.45
CA PHE A 255 18.01 29.17 15.68
C PHE A 255 19.40 28.75 16.17
N ASN A 256 19.50 28.14 17.36
CA ASN A 256 20.78 27.91 18.04
C ASN A 256 21.52 26.62 17.63
N HIS A 257 21.01 25.87 16.63
CA HIS A 257 21.69 24.66 16.12
C HIS A 257 22.89 24.92 15.20
N SER A 258 23.34 26.18 15.03
CA SER A 258 24.36 26.56 14.04
C SER A 258 25.66 27.18 14.60
N SER A 259 25.96 27.07 15.90
CA SER A 259 27.14 27.72 16.49
C SER A 259 28.19 26.81 17.16
N THR A 260 28.30 25.53 16.78
CA THR A 260 29.37 24.63 17.27
C THR A 260 30.17 23.93 16.17
N GLN A 261 30.49 24.64 15.08
CA GLN A 261 31.63 24.29 14.24
C GLN A 261 32.47 25.54 13.93
N SER A 262 33.78 25.41 14.20
CA SER A 262 34.87 26.35 13.88
C SER A 262 35.08 27.56 14.81
N LYS A 263 35.82 27.32 15.91
CA LYS A 263 36.92 28.19 16.37
C LYS A 263 38.00 27.32 17.03
N ASN A 264 38.75 26.60 16.20
CA ASN A 264 40.13 26.23 16.51
C ASN A 264 40.92 26.50 15.24
N ASP A 265 41.55 27.67 15.20
CA ASP A 265 42.80 27.94 14.50
C ASP A 265 43.18 29.40 14.75
N LYS A 266 44.04 29.60 15.75
CA LYS A 266 45.17 30.53 15.76
C LYS A 266 45.99 30.33 17.04
#